data_AF-Q21WM1-F1
#
_entry.id   AF-Q21WM1-F1
#
_cell.length_a   1.000
_cell.length_b   1.000
_cell.length_c   1.000
_cell.angle_alpha   90.00
_cell.angle_beta   90.00
_cell.angle_gamma   90.00
#
_symmetry.space_group_name_H-M   'P 1'
#
loop_
_entity.id
_entity.type
_entity.pdbx_description
1 polymer ?
#
loop_
_entity_poly.entity_id
_entity_poly.type
_entity_poly.pdbx_seq_one_letter_code
_entity_poly.pdbx_strand_id
1 'polypeptide(L)'
;MKRLHIYPLLFSLLFCSTATLVTAQTDTPAATQLTREQVKRDRDEFVRTHSYDPVTENWVLKKGMEPPSGMKTRAEVKAERDAFLRAHRFEPVSGTWVASEKPRDRSTMTRAQVREEARQFHRTHQWDDNTSSWVEKKVDTKKK
;
A
#
# COMPACT_ATOMS: atom_id res chain seq x y z
N MET A 1 -14.81 25.30 -62.03
CA MET A 1 -15.31 23.91 -61.94
C MET A 1 -14.14 22.95 -62.12
N LYS A 2 -13.91 22.05 -61.14
CA LYS A 2 -13.40 20.66 -61.31
C LYS A 2 -13.15 20.10 -59.91
N ARG A 3 -14.08 19.25 -59.45
CA ARG A 3 -13.88 18.32 -58.34
C ARG A 3 -13.26 17.06 -58.92
N LEU A 4 -12.19 16.54 -58.32
CA LEU A 4 -11.87 15.13 -58.38
C LEU A 4 -11.47 14.69 -56.96
N HIS A 5 -12.22 13.72 -56.46
CA HIS A 5 -12.04 13.04 -55.20
C HIS A 5 -11.00 11.91 -55.33
N ILE A 6 -10.73 11.27 -54.18
CA ILE A 6 -10.26 9.89 -53.98
C ILE A 6 -8.72 9.78 -53.88
N TYR A 7 -8.17 9.75 -52.65
CA TYR A 7 -7.94 8.55 -51.82
C TYR A 7 -7.59 8.97 -50.38
N PRO A 8 -8.06 8.24 -49.35
CA PRO A 8 -7.74 8.51 -47.95
C PRO A 8 -6.44 7.82 -47.57
N LEU A 9 -5.39 8.59 -47.30
CA LEU A 9 -4.22 8.14 -46.53
C LEU A 9 -4.13 8.95 -45.24
N LEU A 10 -5.22 8.89 -44.47
CA LEU A 10 -5.20 9.14 -43.04
C LEU A 10 -4.44 7.97 -42.39
N PHE A 11 -3.17 8.17 -42.08
CA PHE A 11 -2.58 7.90 -40.76
C PHE A 11 -1.08 8.13 -40.86
N SER A 12 -0.70 9.40 -40.86
CA SER A 12 0.66 9.81 -40.59
C SER A 12 1.05 9.36 -39.19
N LEU A 13 2.15 8.63 -39.16
CA LEU A 13 3.11 8.44 -38.08
C LEU A 13 3.13 9.50 -36.96
N LEU A 14 3.59 9.01 -35.80
CA LEU A 14 4.25 9.73 -34.70
C LEU A 14 3.31 10.48 -33.75
N PHE A 15 3.18 10.00 -32.51
CA PHE A 15 4.13 10.37 -31.46
C PHE A 15 3.91 9.51 -30.21
N CYS A 16 4.98 8.80 -29.84
CA CYS A 16 5.46 8.56 -28.48
C CYS A 16 4.40 8.48 -27.36
N SER A 17 4.17 7.26 -26.88
CA SER A 17 3.65 6.98 -25.55
C SER A 17 4.42 7.77 -24.50
N THR A 18 3.86 8.87 -24.02
CA THR A 18 4.29 9.48 -22.77
C THR A 18 3.76 8.62 -21.63
N ALA A 19 4.48 7.54 -21.34
CA ALA A 19 4.43 6.94 -20.02
C ALA A 19 4.97 7.99 -19.05
N THR A 20 4.07 8.76 -18.45
CA THR A 20 4.37 9.56 -17.27
C THR A 20 4.67 8.59 -16.15
N LEU A 21 5.93 8.18 -16.06
CA LEU A 21 6.50 7.66 -14.83
C LEU A 21 6.37 8.78 -13.81
N VAL A 22 5.35 8.68 -12.95
CA VAL A 22 5.23 9.48 -11.73
C VAL A 22 6.42 9.08 -10.86
N THR A 23 7.53 9.80 -11.01
CA THR A 23 8.60 9.81 -10.00
C THR A 23 8.08 10.61 -8.83
N ALA A 24 7.46 9.92 -7.87
CA ALA A 24 7.34 10.42 -6.50
C ALA A 24 8.74 10.45 -5.88
N GLN A 25 9.60 11.37 -6.31
CA GLN A 25 10.82 11.72 -5.63
C GLN A 25 10.53 12.97 -4.81
N THR A 26 10.14 12.71 -3.56
CA THR A 26 10.27 13.66 -2.46
C THR A 26 11.67 14.28 -2.48
N ASP A 27 11.75 15.60 -2.31
CA ASP A 27 12.98 16.35 -2.04
C ASP A 27 13.82 15.64 -0.97
N THR A 28 14.79 14.83 -1.41
CA THR A 28 15.88 14.38 -0.55
C THR A 28 16.82 15.56 -0.39
N PRO A 29 17.09 16.06 0.83
CA PRO A 29 18.23 16.95 1.04
C PRO A 29 19.46 16.26 0.46
N ALA A 30 20.30 17.01 -0.26
CA ALA A 30 21.48 16.50 -0.95
C ALA A 30 22.18 15.44 -0.09
N ALA A 31 22.07 14.17 -0.51
CA ALA A 31 22.56 13.05 0.28
C ALA A 31 24.04 13.30 0.56
N THR A 32 24.37 13.53 1.83
CA THR A 32 25.75 13.63 2.27
C THR A 32 26.43 12.36 1.77
N GLN A 33 27.42 12.47 0.88
CA GLN A 33 28.08 11.29 0.33
C GLN A 33 28.84 10.62 1.46
N LEU A 34 28.21 9.63 2.10
CA LEU A 34 28.82 8.82 3.14
C LEU A 34 30.02 8.10 2.54
N THR A 35 31.14 8.12 3.25
CA THR A 35 32.31 7.36 2.81
C THR A 35 32.02 5.86 2.92
N ARG A 36 32.67 5.05 2.08
CA ARG A 36 32.53 3.59 2.12
C ARG A 36 32.80 3.00 3.51
N GLU A 37 33.70 3.63 4.26
CA GLU A 37 34.03 3.24 5.63
C GLU A 37 32.90 3.55 6.63
N GLN A 38 32.24 4.70 6.48
CA GLN A 38 31.05 5.05 7.30
C GLN A 38 29.93 4.04 7.05
N VAL A 39 29.62 3.75 5.77
CA VAL A 39 28.58 2.78 5.42
C VAL A 39 28.89 1.38 5.98
N LYS A 40 30.17 0.97 5.96
CA LYS A 40 30.58 -0.32 6.53
C LYS A 40 30.36 -0.34 8.04
N ARG A 41 30.73 0.73 8.75
CA ARG A 41 30.54 0.86 10.20
C ARG A 41 29.06 0.81 10.57
N ASP A 42 28.24 1.58 9.88
CA ASP A 42 26.79 1.67 10.12
C ASP A 42 26.10 0.32 9.88
N ARG A 43 26.49 -0.38 8.80
CA ARG A 43 26.02 -1.74 8.52
C ARG A 43 26.39 -2.71 9.62
N ASP A 44 27.66 -2.72 10.04
CA ASP A 44 28.14 -3.66 11.06
C ASP A 44 27.45 -3.38 12.42
N GLU A 45 27.20 -2.11 12.74
CA GLU A 45 26.41 -1.71 13.90
C GLU A 45 24.93 -2.11 13.79
N PHE A 46 24.32 -1.96 12.62
CA PHE A 46 22.94 -2.38 12.39
C PHE A 46 22.78 -3.90 12.56
N VAL A 47 23.65 -4.71 11.98
CA VAL A 47 23.61 -6.18 12.13
C VAL A 47 23.98 -6.64 13.55
N ARG A 48 24.77 -5.84 14.28
CA ARG A 48 25.04 -6.07 15.70
C ARG A 48 23.77 -5.90 16.55
N THR A 49 22.99 -4.85 16.29
CA THR A 49 21.83 -4.44 17.09
C THR A 49 20.51 -5.07 16.64
N HIS A 50 20.37 -5.40 15.36
CA HIS A 50 19.15 -5.93 14.74
C HIS A 50 19.32 -7.38 14.28
N SER A 51 18.23 -8.13 14.31
CA SER A 51 18.10 -9.46 13.72
C SER A 51 16.91 -9.45 12.76
N TYR A 52 17.05 -10.13 11.63
CA TYR A 52 15.92 -10.34 10.73
C TYR A 52 14.96 -11.37 11.34
N ASP A 53 13.68 -10.99 11.49
CA ASP A 53 12.60 -11.89 11.89
C ASP A 53 11.87 -12.38 10.64
N PRO A 54 12.01 -13.68 10.28
CA PRO A 54 11.38 -14.24 9.09
C PRO A 54 9.86 -14.37 9.21
N VAL A 55 9.28 -14.32 10.43
CA VAL A 55 7.83 -14.45 10.62
C VAL A 55 7.11 -13.17 10.26
N THR A 56 7.72 -12.03 10.60
CA THR A 56 7.19 -10.70 10.29
C THR A 56 7.83 -10.08 9.06
N GLU A 57 8.78 -10.77 8.43
CA GLU A 57 9.60 -10.33 7.30
C GLU A 57 10.27 -8.97 7.54
N ASN A 58 10.67 -8.69 8.78
CA ASN A 58 11.17 -7.38 9.21
C ASN A 58 12.45 -7.48 10.05
N TRP A 59 13.27 -6.42 10.04
CA TRP A 59 14.38 -6.28 10.97
C TRP A 59 13.85 -5.82 12.34
N VAL A 60 14.22 -6.56 13.38
CA VAL A 60 13.82 -6.27 14.76
C VAL A 60 15.05 -6.08 15.64
N LEU A 61 14.94 -5.23 16.67
CA LEU A 61 15.98 -5.06 17.67
C LEU A 61 16.19 -6.39 18.42
N LYS A 62 17.44 -6.79 18.64
CA LYS A 62 17.75 -7.99 19.42
C LYS A 62 17.26 -7.84 20.86
N LYS A 63 16.82 -8.93 21.47
CA LYS A 63 16.33 -8.96 22.85
C LYS A 63 17.40 -8.45 23.81
N GLY A 64 17.06 -7.43 24.62
CA GLY A 64 17.97 -6.83 25.60
C GLY A 64 18.74 -5.59 25.11
N MET A 65 18.56 -5.18 23.86
CA MET A 65 19.03 -3.87 23.39
C MET A 65 17.94 -2.82 23.67
N GLU A 66 18.32 -1.69 24.26
CA GLU A 66 17.39 -0.58 24.43
C GLU A 66 17.18 0.13 23.08
N PRO A 67 15.93 0.51 22.75
CA PRO A 67 15.68 1.36 21.60
C PRO A 67 16.41 2.70 21.78
N PRO A 68 16.87 3.34 20.70
CA PRO A 68 17.50 4.65 20.77
C PRO A 68 16.63 5.64 21.58
N SER A 69 17.25 6.36 22.50
CA SER A 69 16.58 7.35 23.36
C SER A 69 15.77 8.33 22.51
N GLY A 70 14.49 8.51 22.86
CA GLY A 70 13.55 9.40 22.17
C GLY A 70 12.76 8.76 21.02
N MET A 71 12.98 7.48 20.69
CA MET A 71 12.08 6.77 19.77
C MET A 71 10.79 6.35 20.47
N LYS A 72 9.66 6.73 19.88
CA LYS A 72 8.34 6.21 20.28
C LYS A 72 8.30 4.71 20.07
N THR A 73 7.63 4.01 20.97
CA THR A 73 7.39 2.58 20.81
C THR A 73 6.52 2.33 19.57
N ARG A 74 6.62 1.14 18.97
CA ARG A 74 5.76 0.76 17.84
C ARG A 74 4.26 0.86 18.19
N ALA A 75 3.91 0.60 19.45
CA ALA A 75 2.54 0.71 19.92
C ALA A 75 2.04 2.17 19.88
N GLU A 76 2.86 3.12 20.33
CA GLU A 76 2.55 4.55 20.29
C GLU A 76 2.45 5.07 18.85
N VAL A 77 3.43 4.75 17.99
CA VAL A 77 3.40 5.14 16.56
C VAL A 77 2.13 4.61 15.90
N LYS A 78 1.75 3.37 16.21
CA LYS A 78 0.51 2.77 15.71
C LYS A 78 -0.72 3.51 16.21
N ALA A 79 -0.78 3.85 17.49
CA ALA A 79 -1.89 4.59 18.08
C ALA A 79 -2.05 5.99 17.46
N GLU A 80 -0.94 6.71 17.28
CA GLU A 80 -0.92 8.04 16.64
C GLU A 80 -1.40 7.98 15.20
N ARG A 81 -0.90 7.00 14.42
CA ARG A 81 -1.37 6.77 13.05
C ARG A 81 -2.86 6.45 13.03
N ASP A 82 -3.33 5.57 13.91
CA ASP A 82 -4.74 5.17 13.92
C ASP A 82 -5.65 6.33 14.37
N ALA A 83 -5.17 7.22 15.25
CA ALA A 83 -5.84 8.47 15.60
C ALA A 83 -5.88 9.45 14.42
N PHE A 84 -4.74 9.64 13.73
CA PHE A 84 -4.65 10.48 12.53
C PHE A 84 -5.63 10.02 11.45
N LEU A 85 -5.64 8.72 11.14
CA LEU A 85 -6.53 8.11 10.13
C LEU A 85 -8.01 8.15 10.51
N ARG A 86 -8.33 8.30 11.80
CA ARG A 86 -9.72 8.50 12.26
C ARG A 86 -10.17 9.94 12.02
N ALA A 87 -9.27 10.90 12.20
CA ALA A 87 -9.53 12.33 12.07
C ALA A 87 -9.34 12.88 10.66
N HIS A 88 -8.61 12.18 9.76
CA HIS A 88 -8.28 12.67 8.42
C HIS A 88 -8.74 11.71 7.33
N ARG A 89 -9.03 12.26 6.15
CA ARG A 89 -9.29 11.53 4.91
C ARG A 89 -8.28 11.95 3.84
N PHE A 90 -7.86 11.00 3.02
CA PHE A 90 -7.07 11.31 1.84
C PHE A 90 -7.99 11.87 0.75
N GLU A 91 -7.64 13.04 0.22
CA GLU A 91 -8.35 13.66 -0.91
C GLU A 91 -7.52 13.43 -2.19
N PRO A 92 -7.98 12.56 -3.11
CA PRO A 92 -7.18 12.18 -4.28
C PRO A 92 -6.99 13.31 -5.29
N VAL A 93 -7.88 14.31 -5.28
CA VAL A 93 -7.82 15.47 -6.20
C VAL A 93 -6.67 16.40 -5.82
N SER A 94 -6.54 16.71 -4.53
CA SER A 94 -5.47 17.58 -4.02
C SER A 94 -4.20 16.79 -3.67
N GLY A 95 -4.29 15.46 -3.57
CA GLY A 95 -3.18 14.60 -3.15
C GLY A 95 -2.78 14.79 -1.69
N THR A 96 -3.64 15.40 -0.87
CA THR A 96 -3.34 15.73 0.53
C THR A 96 -4.28 15.06 1.52
N TRP A 97 -3.85 14.97 2.78
CA TRP A 97 -4.71 14.54 3.88
C TRP A 97 -5.47 15.74 4.42
N VAL A 98 -6.80 15.70 4.34
CA VAL A 98 -7.69 16.75 4.85
C VAL A 98 -8.45 16.27 6.08
N ALA A 99 -8.80 17.17 6.99
CA ALA A 99 -9.61 16.84 8.16
C ALA A 99 -10.95 16.23 7.71
N SER A 100 -11.37 15.16 8.37
CA SER A 100 -12.66 14.52 8.16
C SER A 100 -13.72 15.26 8.95
N GLU A 101 -14.85 15.63 8.32
CA GLU A 101 -15.96 16.31 9.01
C GLU A 101 -16.58 15.44 10.10
N LYS A 102 -16.53 14.11 9.91
CA LYS A 102 -16.95 13.12 10.91
C LYS A 102 -15.86 12.08 11.11
N PRO A 103 -15.59 11.65 12.35
CA PRO A 103 -14.72 10.51 12.60
C PRO A 103 -15.22 9.30 11.82
N ARG A 104 -14.32 8.61 11.10
CA ARG A 104 -14.71 7.35 10.44
C ARG A 104 -15.02 6.31 11.49
N ASP A 105 -16.18 5.68 11.34
CA ASP A 105 -16.46 4.45 12.07
C ASP A 105 -15.52 3.36 11.54
N ARG A 106 -14.69 2.80 12.43
CA ARG A 106 -13.75 1.73 12.08
C ARG A 106 -14.22 0.48 12.78
N SER A 107 -14.17 -0.66 12.08
CA SER A 107 -14.54 -1.93 12.68
C SER A 107 -13.79 -2.14 13.99
N THR A 108 -14.52 -2.48 15.05
CA THR A 108 -13.95 -2.86 16.35
C THR A 108 -13.29 -4.24 16.31
N MET A 109 -13.47 -4.97 15.20
CA MET A 109 -12.90 -6.30 14.99
C MET A 109 -11.38 -6.26 14.88
N THR A 110 -10.74 -7.22 15.55
CA THR A 110 -9.30 -7.48 15.39
C THR A 110 -9.01 -7.98 13.97
N ARG A 111 -7.75 -7.83 13.52
CA ARG A 111 -7.35 -8.33 12.20
C ARG A 111 -7.54 -9.85 12.04
N ALA A 112 -7.41 -10.60 13.14
CA ALA A 112 -7.67 -12.03 13.16
C ALA A 112 -9.16 -12.34 12.94
N GLN A 113 -10.04 -11.59 13.61
CA GLN A 113 -11.49 -11.71 13.42
C GLN A 113 -11.92 -11.32 12.01
N VAL A 114 -11.41 -10.22 11.45
CA VAL A 114 -11.68 -9.82 10.06
C VAL A 114 -11.22 -10.90 9.07
N ARG A 115 -10.07 -11.54 9.32
CA ARG A 115 -9.58 -12.63 8.48
C ARG A 115 -10.46 -13.88 8.57
N GLU A 116 -10.94 -14.22 9.77
CA GLU A 116 -11.88 -15.32 9.96
C GLU A 116 -13.20 -15.07 9.25
N GLU A 117 -13.80 -13.90 9.44
CA GLU A 117 -15.04 -13.49 8.79
C GLU A 117 -14.89 -13.51 7.26
N ALA A 118 -13.82 -12.91 6.73
CA ALA A 118 -13.53 -12.96 5.30
C ALA A 118 -13.41 -14.41 4.81
N ARG A 119 -12.78 -15.31 5.57
CA ARG A 119 -12.69 -16.73 5.20
C ARG A 119 -14.07 -17.40 5.14
N GLN A 120 -14.93 -17.16 6.12
CA GLN A 120 -16.30 -17.69 6.14
C GLN A 120 -17.13 -17.14 4.98
N PHE A 121 -16.98 -15.86 4.67
CA PHE A 121 -17.61 -15.22 3.53
C PHE A 121 -17.18 -15.88 2.20
N HIS A 122 -15.87 -16.01 1.94
CA HIS A 122 -15.37 -16.67 0.72
C HIS A 122 -15.69 -18.17 0.65
N ARG A 123 -15.96 -18.81 1.79
CA ARG A 123 -16.42 -20.20 1.82
C ARG A 123 -17.83 -20.31 1.25
N THR A 124 -18.71 -19.40 1.64
CA THR A 124 -20.16 -19.42 1.34
C THR A 124 -20.52 -18.63 0.09
N HIS A 125 -19.73 -17.63 -0.30
CA HIS A 125 -20.01 -16.74 -1.43
C HIS A 125 -18.96 -16.91 -2.53
N GLN A 126 -19.37 -16.73 -3.77
CA GLN A 126 -18.52 -16.65 -4.94
C GLN A 126 -18.81 -15.35 -5.70
N TRP A 127 -17.79 -14.82 -6.35
CA TRP A 127 -17.95 -13.68 -7.24
C TRP A 127 -18.60 -14.15 -8.54
N ASP A 128 -19.68 -13.51 -8.95
CA ASP A 128 -20.32 -13.71 -10.25
C ASP A 128 -19.94 -12.55 -11.17
N ASP A 129 -19.12 -12.85 -12.18
CA ASP A 129 -18.63 -11.85 -13.14
C ASP A 129 -19.75 -11.24 -13.98
N ASN A 130 -20.84 -11.98 -14.23
CA ASN A 130 -21.93 -11.48 -15.09
C ASN A 130 -22.73 -10.37 -14.41
N THR A 131 -22.98 -10.53 -13.11
CA THR A 131 -23.70 -9.52 -12.30
C THR A 131 -22.74 -8.57 -11.59
N SER A 132 -21.43 -8.84 -11.66
CA SER A 132 -20.39 -8.13 -10.90
C SER A 132 -20.75 -8.02 -9.42
N SER A 133 -21.23 -9.14 -8.85
CA SER A 133 -21.72 -9.20 -7.48
C SER A 133 -21.35 -10.50 -6.77
N TRP A 134 -21.31 -10.49 -5.44
CA TRP A 134 -21.11 -11.71 -4.63
C TRP A 134 -22.43 -12.46 -4.48
N VAL A 135 -22.45 -13.73 -4.88
CA VAL A 135 -23.62 -14.61 -4.78
C VAL A 135 -23.31 -15.81 -3.88
N GLU A 136 -24.31 -16.32 -3.17
CA GLU A 136 -24.17 -17.52 -2.35
C GLU A 136 -23.87 -18.75 -3.24
N LYS A 137 -22.87 -19.54 -2.85
CA LYS A 137 -22.52 -20.78 -3.55
C LYS A 137 -23.66 -21.77 -3.41
N LYS A 138 -24.14 -22.26 -4.56
CA LYS A 138 -25.10 -23.36 -4.58
C LYS A 138 -24.42 -24.61 -4.01
N VAL A 139 -24.95 -25.14 -2.92
CA VAL A 139 -24.52 -26.43 -2.38
C VAL A 139 -25.04 -27.49 -3.34
N ASP A 140 -24.15 -28.07 -4.14
CA ASP A 140 -24.49 -29.24 -4.96
C ASP A 140 -24.82 -30.40 -4.02
N THR A 141 -26.11 -30.57 -3.74
CA THR A 141 -26.67 -31.75 -3.09
C THR A 141 -26.68 -32.89 -4.10
N LYS A 142 -25.49 -33.42 -4.42
CA LYS A 142 -25.40 -34.76 -5.02
C LYS A 142 -25.85 -35.76 -3.95
N LYS A 143 -27.14 -36.13 -4.04
CA LYS A 143 -27.73 -37.29 -3.36
C LYS A 143 -26.84 -38.52 -3.60
N LYS A 144 -26.53 -39.22 -2.51
CA LYS A 144 -26.02 -40.59 -2.52
C LYS A 144 -26.98 -41.53 -3.22
#